data_AF-A0A5E4HS20-F1
#
_entry.id   AF-A0A5E4HS20-F1
#
_cell.length_a   1.000
_cell.length_b   1.000
_cell.length_c   1.000
_cell.angle_alpha   90.00
_cell.angle_beta   90.00
_cell.angle_gamma   90.00
#
_symmetry.space_group_name_H-M   'P 1'
#
loop_
_entity.id
_entity.type
_entity.pdbx_description
1 polymer ?
#
loop_
_entity_poly.entity_id
_entity_poly.type
_entity_poly.pdbx_seq_one_letter_code
_entity_poly.pdbx_strand_id
1 'polypeptide(L)'
;MQPLYRHTSQETAYMINDYPYGRTLRCRRRVWIEGHPKHGYRFVSQTEHPTRKVWNKPHASTYTEIAAGMYLDEQGHVAWTGIDGYTEPKAALEFAKTFGARCEGAARLVEFANGKARLSAKFAAGQACITMNGARVPRSETERANDLEESKVWAEVASLLKRDIIDNREGSA
;
A
#
# COMPACT_ATOMS: atom_id res chain seq x y z
N MET A 1 8.53 -13.18 -1.58
CA MET A 1 7.30 -12.70 -2.26
C MET A 1 7.63 -12.14 -3.64
N GLN A 2 6.70 -12.24 -4.59
CA GLN A 2 6.85 -11.70 -5.96
C GLN A 2 5.78 -10.64 -6.24
N PRO A 3 6.14 -9.36 -6.45
CA PRO A 3 5.18 -8.31 -6.77
C PRO A 3 4.43 -8.52 -8.10
N LEU A 4 3.15 -8.16 -8.11
CA LEU A 4 2.27 -8.16 -9.28
C LEU A 4 1.82 -6.72 -9.57
N TYR A 5 1.96 -6.29 -10.82
CA TYR A 5 1.75 -4.90 -11.22
C TYR A 5 0.71 -4.78 -12.33
N ARG A 6 0.11 -3.59 -12.48
CA ARG A 6 -0.81 -3.25 -13.58
C ARG A 6 -2.11 -4.05 -13.61
N HIS A 7 -2.47 -4.71 -12.51
CA HIS A 7 -3.76 -5.36 -12.34
C HIS A 7 -4.72 -4.41 -11.64
N THR A 8 -5.22 -3.39 -12.37
CA THR A 8 -5.98 -2.27 -11.78
C THR A 8 -7.46 -2.23 -12.14
N SER A 9 -7.91 -3.16 -12.98
CA SER A 9 -9.27 -3.23 -13.48
C SER A 9 -9.68 -4.69 -13.68
N GLN A 10 -10.96 -4.90 -14.00
CA GLN A 10 -11.48 -6.23 -14.32
C GLN A 10 -10.82 -6.79 -15.60
N GLU A 11 -10.49 -5.92 -16.54
CA GLU A 11 -9.92 -6.24 -17.86
C GLU A 11 -8.44 -6.62 -17.74
N THR A 12 -7.72 -5.98 -16.83
CA THR A 12 -6.29 -6.23 -16.57
C THR A 12 -6.08 -7.16 -15.38
N ALA A 13 -7.13 -7.81 -14.85
CA ALA A 13 -7.05 -8.59 -13.62
C ALA A 13 -6.06 -9.77 -13.75
N TYR A 14 -5.37 -10.08 -12.65
CA TYR A 14 -4.54 -11.28 -12.56
C TYR A 14 -5.44 -12.53 -12.52
N MET A 15 -5.18 -13.48 -13.40
CA MET A 15 -5.99 -14.69 -13.55
C MET A 15 -5.38 -15.87 -12.79
N ILE A 16 -6.14 -16.43 -11.86
CA ILE A 16 -5.86 -17.68 -11.17
C ILE A 16 -6.71 -18.74 -11.85
N ASN A 17 -6.08 -19.62 -12.63
CA ASN A 17 -6.81 -20.59 -13.46
C ASN A 17 -7.36 -21.78 -12.67
N ASP A 18 -6.79 -22.08 -11.51
CA ASP A 18 -7.20 -23.21 -10.67
C ASP A 18 -7.39 -22.79 -9.21
N TYR A 19 -8.60 -22.35 -8.87
CA TYR A 19 -8.97 -21.88 -7.53
C TYR A 19 -10.03 -22.79 -6.88
N PRO A 20 -9.86 -23.20 -5.60
CA PRO A 20 -10.85 -23.99 -4.89
C PRO A 20 -12.22 -23.31 -4.82
N TYR A 21 -13.28 -24.07 -5.07
CA TYR A 21 -14.67 -23.62 -4.96
C TYR A 21 -15.48 -24.61 -4.10
N GLY A 22 -15.76 -24.23 -2.86
CA GLY A 22 -16.36 -25.15 -1.89
C GLY A 22 -15.41 -26.31 -1.58
N ARG A 23 -15.93 -27.54 -1.47
CA ARG A 23 -15.14 -28.71 -1.05
C ARG A 23 -14.41 -29.43 -2.18
N THR A 24 -15.00 -29.51 -3.37
CA THR A 24 -14.51 -30.40 -4.46
C THR A 24 -14.38 -29.71 -5.81
N LEU A 25 -15.08 -28.61 -6.04
CA LEU A 25 -15.10 -27.95 -7.33
C LEU A 25 -13.89 -27.01 -7.45
N ARG A 26 -13.46 -26.78 -8.69
CA ARG A 26 -12.42 -25.81 -9.02
C ARG A 26 -12.94 -24.83 -10.06
N CYS A 27 -12.46 -23.61 -10.00
CA CYS A 27 -12.91 -22.51 -10.84
C CYS A 27 -11.76 -21.58 -11.17
N ARG A 28 -12.01 -20.62 -12.06
CA ARG A 28 -11.10 -19.49 -12.25
C ARG A 28 -11.44 -18.39 -11.25
N ARG A 29 -10.43 -17.69 -10.76
CA ARG A 29 -10.57 -16.48 -9.95
C ARG A 29 -9.74 -15.37 -10.58
N ARG A 30 -10.33 -14.19 -10.72
CA ARG A 30 -9.59 -12.99 -11.13
C ARG A 30 -9.53 -11.99 -10.00
N VAL A 31 -8.41 -11.28 -9.91
CA VAL A 31 -8.10 -10.35 -8.82
C VAL A 31 -7.40 -9.10 -9.33
N TRP A 32 -7.72 -7.94 -8.76
CA TRP A 32 -7.14 -6.66 -9.14
C TRP A 32 -7.21 -5.65 -7.98
N ILE A 33 -6.45 -4.56 -8.09
CA ILE A 33 -6.51 -3.41 -7.20
C ILE A 33 -7.38 -2.33 -7.87
N GLU A 34 -8.54 -2.02 -7.29
CA GLU A 34 -9.37 -0.93 -7.76
C GLU A 34 -8.94 0.39 -7.08
N GLY A 35 -8.75 1.45 -7.87
CA GLY A 35 -8.49 2.80 -7.36
C GLY A 35 -9.74 3.69 -7.39
N HIS A 36 -9.93 4.46 -6.32
CA HIS A 36 -10.98 5.48 -6.19
C HIS A 36 -10.37 6.83 -5.78
N PRO A 37 -10.63 7.94 -6.50
CA PRO A 37 -9.96 9.23 -6.27
C PRO A 37 -10.06 9.76 -4.83
N LYS A 38 -11.19 9.51 -4.15
CA LYS A 38 -11.43 10.00 -2.78
C LYS A 38 -11.09 8.98 -1.69
N HIS A 39 -11.10 7.69 -2.00
CA HIS A 39 -11.03 6.63 -0.98
C HIS A 39 -9.70 5.88 -1.01
N GLY A 40 -8.90 6.01 -2.07
CA GLY A 40 -7.65 5.27 -2.24
C GLY A 40 -7.89 3.96 -2.98
N TYR A 41 -7.35 2.86 -2.49
CA TYR A 41 -7.25 1.60 -3.22
C TYR A 41 -7.89 0.46 -2.46
N ARG A 42 -8.43 -0.54 -3.16
CA ARG A 42 -8.93 -1.77 -2.51
C ARG A 42 -8.65 -2.99 -3.38
N PHE A 43 -8.46 -4.12 -2.74
CA PHE A 43 -8.41 -5.40 -3.44
C PHE A 43 -9.81 -5.86 -3.84
N VAL A 44 -9.96 -6.29 -5.08
CA VAL A 44 -11.19 -6.86 -5.60
C VAL A 44 -10.90 -8.25 -6.13
N SER A 45 -11.82 -9.18 -5.85
CA SER A 45 -11.74 -10.53 -6.36
C SER A 45 -13.07 -11.01 -6.89
N GLN A 46 -13.02 -11.90 -7.87
CA GLN A 46 -14.21 -12.43 -8.51
C GLN A 46 -13.96 -13.86 -8.96
N THR A 47 -14.83 -14.77 -8.55
CA THR A 47 -14.79 -16.17 -8.97
C THR A 47 -15.73 -16.41 -10.14
N GLU A 48 -15.35 -17.36 -10.98
CA GLU A 48 -16.21 -17.90 -12.02
C GLU A 48 -17.08 -19.02 -11.44
N HIS A 49 -18.36 -19.06 -11.82
CA HIS A 49 -19.22 -20.17 -11.48
C HIS A 49 -18.71 -21.47 -12.16
N PRO A 50 -18.42 -22.55 -11.41
CA PRO A 50 -17.66 -23.69 -11.93
C PRO A 50 -18.35 -24.43 -13.08
N THR A 51 -19.69 -24.50 -13.07
CA THR A 51 -20.48 -25.16 -14.13
C THR A 51 -20.94 -24.21 -15.24
N ARG A 52 -21.58 -23.09 -14.88
CA ARG A 52 -22.14 -22.11 -15.84
C ARG A 52 -21.09 -21.29 -16.59
N LYS A 53 -19.84 -21.25 -16.12
CA LYS A 53 -18.74 -20.44 -16.71
C LYS A 53 -19.09 -18.95 -16.86
N VAL A 54 -19.85 -18.45 -15.88
CA VAL A 54 -20.22 -17.03 -15.76
C VAL A 54 -19.54 -16.46 -14.52
N TRP A 55 -19.00 -15.24 -14.63
CA TRP A 55 -18.41 -14.52 -13.50
C TRP A 55 -19.48 -14.15 -12.46
N ASN A 56 -19.23 -14.47 -11.19
CA ASN A 56 -20.07 -14.04 -10.07
C ASN A 56 -19.94 -12.53 -9.82
N LYS A 57 -20.73 -11.94 -8.92
CA LYS A 57 -20.55 -10.54 -8.53
C LYS A 57 -19.14 -10.31 -7.95
N PRO A 58 -18.43 -9.22 -8.30
CA PRO A 58 -17.16 -8.88 -7.67
C PRO A 58 -17.31 -8.71 -6.15
N HIS A 59 -16.34 -9.22 -5.40
CA HIS A 59 -16.20 -9.04 -3.96
C HIS A 59 -15.04 -8.09 -3.69
N ALA A 60 -15.37 -6.89 -3.20
CA ALA A 60 -14.41 -5.83 -2.94
C ALA A 60 -14.07 -5.75 -1.45
N SER A 61 -12.79 -5.59 -1.14
CA SER A 61 -12.28 -5.34 0.22
C SER A 61 -12.56 -3.89 0.66
N THR A 62 -12.17 -3.56 1.89
CA THR A 62 -12.11 -2.18 2.38
C THR A 62 -11.01 -1.39 1.65
N TYR A 63 -11.20 -0.07 1.59
CA TYR A 63 -10.21 0.83 1.04
C TYR A 63 -9.02 1.03 1.99
N THR A 64 -7.84 1.20 1.41
CA THR A 64 -6.63 1.76 2.02
C THR A 64 -6.33 3.09 1.33
N GLU A 65 -6.02 4.12 2.09
CA GLU A 65 -6.14 5.49 1.59
C GLU A 65 -4.99 5.91 0.67
N ILE A 66 -3.78 5.39 0.87
CA ILE A 66 -2.55 6.02 0.34
C ILE A 66 -1.98 5.23 -0.82
N ALA A 67 -1.68 3.94 -0.62
CA ALA A 67 -1.08 3.08 -1.62
C ALA A 67 -1.46 1.61 -1.43
N ALA A 68 -1.33 0.81 -2.48
CA ALA A 68 -1.57 -0.63 -2.43
C ALA A 68 -0.63 -1.42 -3.33
N GLY A 69 -0.32 -2.64 -2.92
CA GLY A 69 0.50 -3.59 -3.66
C GLY A 69 -0.10 -4.99 -3.63
N MET A 70 -0.07 -5.68 -4.77
CA MET A 70 -0.47 -7.09 -4.89
C MET A 70 0.76 -7.94 -5.15
N TYR A 71 0.81 -9.15 -4.60
CA TYR A 71 1.97 -10.03 -4.71
C TYR A 71 1.59 -11.51 -4.61
N LEU A 72 2.49 -12.37 -5.06
CA LEU A 72 2.47 -13.80 -4.73
C LEU A 72 3.30 -14.04 -3.48
N ASP A 73 2.71 -14.74 -2.51
CA ASP A 73 3.44 -15.24 -1.34
C ASP A 73 4.37 -16.41 -1.71
N GLU A 74 5.03 -16.99 -0.72
CA GLU A 74 5.97 -18.11 -0.92
C GLU A 74 5.29 -19.39 -1.41
N GLN A 75 3.98 -19.54 -1.18
CA GLN A 75 3.17 -20.66 -1.66
C GLN A 75 2.54 -20.39 -3.03
N GLY A 76 2.80 -19.22 -3.63
CA GLY A 76 2.21 -18.81 -4.90
C GLY A 76 0.76 -18.37 -4.78
N HIS A 77 0.25 -18.08 -3.58
CA HIS A 77 -1.08 -17.48 -3.42
C HIS A 77 -1.01 -15.97 -3.58
N VAL A 78 -2.06 -15.42 -4.19
CA VAL A 78 -2.20 -13.96 -4.30
C VAL A 78 -2.59 -13.38 -2.95
N ALA A 79 -1.76 -12.45 -2.48
CA ALA A 79 -2.02 -11.58 -1.34
C ALA A 79 -1.92 -10.11 -1.76
N TRP A 80 -2.37 -9.22 -0.88
CA TRP A 80 -2.24 -7.79 -1.07
C TRP A 80 -1.95 -7.10 0.25
N THR A 81 -1.35 -5.92 0.18
CA THR A 81 -1.10 -5.06 1.34
C THR A 81 -1.36 -3.61 0.95
N GLY A 82 -1.66 -2.78 1.95
CA GLY A 82 -2.05 -1.39 1.79
C GLY A 82 -1.30 -0.46 2.75
N ILE A 83 -1.21 0.81 2.38
CA ILE A 83 -0.68 1.90 3.21
C ILE A 83 -1.82 2.87 3.52
N ASP A 84 -2.01 3.14 4.80
CA ASP A 84 -2.98 4.09 5.35
C ASP A 84 -2.33 5.03 6.39
N GLY A 85 -3.13 5.92 6.98
CA GLY A 85 -2.66 6.91 7.96
C GLY A 85 -2.08 6.30 9.25
N TYR A 86 -2.36 5.03 9.54
CA TYR A 86 -1.92 4.32 10.75
C TYR A 86 -0.75 3.38 10.50
N THR A 87 -0.30 3.26 9.26
CA THR A 87 0.81 2.38 8.91
C THR A 87 2.11 2.83 9.59
N GLU A 88 2.79 1.87 10.21
CA GLU A 88 4.07 2.11 10.87
C GLU A 88 5.18 2.48 9.86
N PRO A 89 6.15 3.34 10.23
CA PRO A 89 7.20 3.79 9.32
C PRO A 89 8.02 2.63 8.73
N LYS A 90 8.35 1.62 9.55
CA LYS A 90 9.13 0.45 9.11
C LYS A 90 8.36 -0.39 8.09
N ALA A 91 7.06 -0.60 8.32
CA ALA A 91 6.21 -1.32 7.38
C ALA A 91 6.09 -0.57 6.04
N ALA A 92 5.98 0.76 6.07
CA ALA A 92 5.98 1.58 4.87
C ALA A 92 7.32 1.52 4.11
N LEU A 93 8.45 1.44 4.83
CA LEU A 93 9.77 1.26 4.22
C LEU A 93 9.89 -0.09 3.51
N GLU A 94 9.48 -1.17 4.16
CA GLU A 94 9.49 -2.51 3.53
C GLU A 94 8.54 -2.58 2.33
N PHE A 95 7.37 -1.94 2.42
CA PHE A 95 6.48 -1.77 1.28
C PHE A 95 7.17 -1.04 0.12
N ALA A 96 7.83 0.10 0.39
CA ALA A 96 8.51 0.87 -0.64
C ALA A 96 9.65 0.08 -1.29
N LYS A 97 10.45 -0.66 -0.52
CA LYS A 97 11.50 -1.55 -1.05
C LYS A 97 10.94 -2.68 -1.91
N THR A 98 9.76 -3.18 -1.56
CA THR A 98 9.14 -4.32 -2.23
C THR A 98 8.53 -3.95 -3.56
N PHE A 99 7.72 -2.88 -3.58
CA PHE A 99 6.91 -2.53 -4.75
C PHE A 99 7.50 -1.36 -5.55
N GLY A 100 8.40 -0.59 -4.94
CA GLY A 100 8.99 0.60 -5.54
C GLY A 100 7.94 1.60 -6.05
N ALA A 101 8.34 2.39 -7.03
CA ALA A 101 7.47 3.34 -7.73
C ALA A 101 6.32 2.71 -8.54
N ARG A 102 6.28 1.38 -8.65
CA ARG A 102 5.31 0.65 -9.46
C ARG A 102 4.05 0.25 -8.68
N CYS A 103 4.02 0.50 -7.36
CA CYS A 103 2.79 0.34 -6.57
C CYS A 103 1.71 1.34 -6.99
N GLU A 104 0.46 0.95 -6.73
CA GLU A 104 -0.67 1.86 -6.89
C GLU A 104 -0.59 2.93 -5.79
N GLY A 105 -0.61 4.20 -6.18
CA GLY A 105 -0.51 5.32 -5.23
C GLY A 105 0.91 5.75 -4.87
N ALA A 106 1.94 5.30 -5.59
CA ALA A 106 3.35 5.66 -5.31
C ALA A 106 3.58 7.17 -5.12
N ALA A 107 3.03 8.01 -6.00
CA ALA A 107 3.15 9.47 -5.89
C ALA A 107 2.49 10.03 -4.61
N ARG A 108 1.31 9.51 -4.26
CA ARG A 108 0.60 9.88 -3.03
C ARG A 108 1.37 9.41 -1.79
N LEU A 109 1.99 8.23 -1.84
CA LEU A 109 2.86 7.73 -0.78
C LEU A 109 4.10 8.61 -0.60
N VAL A 110 4.70 9.10 -1.69
CA VAL A 110 5.79 10.09 -1.61
C VAL A 110 5.34 11.36 -0.89
N GLU A 111 4.19 11.93 -1.26
CA GLU A 111 3.65 13.13 -0.60
C GLU A 111 3.38 12.90 0.89
N PHE A 112 2.72 11.78 1.20
CA PHE A 112 2.42 11.39 2.57
C PHE A 112 3.68 11.20 3.40
N ALA A 113 4.66 10.45 2.89
CA ALA A 113 5.93 10.20 3.56
C ALA A 113 6.71 11.50 3.83
N ASN A 114 6.75 12.43 2.87
CA ASN A 114 7.35 13.75 3.11
C ASN A 114 6.60 14.54 4.20
N GLY A 115 5.27 14.47 4.23
CA GLY A 115 4.43 15.10 5.25
C GLY A 115 4.70 14.53 6.65
N LYS A 116 4.71 13.19 6.78
CA LYS A 116 5.02 12.49 8.03
C LYS A 116 6.43 12.79 8.50
N ALA A 117 7.43 12.74 7.62
CA ALA A 117 8.81 13.09 7.95
C ALA A 117 8.91 14.50 8.54
N ARG A 118 8.30 15.50 7.87
CA ARG A 118 8.29 16.87 8.37
C ARG A 118 7.59 17.02 9.72
N LEU A 119 6.47 16.31 9.91
CA LEU A 119 5.71 16.38 11.15
C LEU A 119 6.50 15.75 12.32
N SER A 120 7.06 14.56 12.12
CA SER A 120 7.88 13.88 13.14
C SER A 120 9.14 14.70 13.46
N ALA A 121 9.80 15.32 12.47
CA ALA A 121 10.92 16.23 12.71
C ALA A 121 10.51 17.44 13.60
N LYS A 122 9.34 18.03 13.35
CA LYS A 122 8.82 19.12 14.18
C LYS A 122 8.53 18.67 15.62
N PHE A 123 8.00 17.47 15.81
CA PHE A 123 7.81 16.90 17.15
C PHE A 123 9.13 16.67 17.86
N ALA A 124 10.12 16.06 17.20
CA ALA A 124 11.46 15.86 17.74
C ALA A 124 12.14 17.19 18.15
N ALA A 125 11.97 18.24 17.35
CA ALA A 125 12.47 19.58 17.61
C ALA A 125 11.66 20.37 18.66
N GLY A 126 10.54 19.82 19.16
CA GLY A 126 9.63 20.54 20.08
C GLY A 126 8.86 21.69 19.43
N GLN A 127 8.86 21.78 18.09
CA GLN A 127 8.16 22.79 17.30
C GLN A 127 6.68 22.42 17.07
N ALA A 128 6.33 21.15 17.25
CA ALA A 128 4.97 20.64 17.28
C ALA A 128 4.70 19.94 18.61
N CYS A 129 3.46 20.00 19.09
CA CYS A 129 3.02 19.32 20.31
C CYS A 129 1.60 18.80 20.13
N ILE A 130 1.28 17.72 20.85
CA ILE A 130 -0.11 17.28 20.98
C ILE A 130 -0.76 18.13 22.06
N THR A 131 -2.00 18.53 21.84
CA THR A 131 -2.83 19.15 22.88
C THR A 131 -3.81 18.14 23.44
N MET A 132 -3.86 18.00 24.76
CA MET A 132 -4.85 17.17 25.45
C MET A 132 -5.69 18.09 26.32
N ASN A 133 -7.01 18.13 26.08
CA ASN A 133 -7.95 19.03 26.77
C ASN A 133 -7.52 20.51 26.73
N GLY A 134 -6.98 20.97 25.60
CA GLY A 134 -6.51 22.34 25.41
C GLY A 134 -5.13 22.65 26.02
N ALA A 135 -4.56 21.76 26.83
CA ALA A 135 -3.21 21.89 27.36
C ALA A 135 -2.18 21.25 26.42
N ARG A 136 -1.03 21.90 26.24
CA ARG A 136 0.10 21.30 25.51
C ARG A 136 0.71 20.19 26.35
N VAL A 137 0.83 18.99 25.76
CA VAL A 137 1.54 17.88 26.38
C VAL A 137 2.98 17.89 25.88
N PRO A 138 3.98 18.11 26.78
CA PRO A 138 5.37 18.04 26.38
C PRO A 138 5.73 16.59 26.04
N ARG A 139 6.52 16.40 24.98
CA ARG A 139 7.08 15.09 24.67
C ARG A 139 8.30 14.81 25.53
N SER A 140 8.38 13.61 26.06
CA SER A 140 9.57 13.09 26.75
C SER A 140 10.77 13.01 25.80
N GLU A 141 11.98 12.91 26.36
CA GLU A 141 13.20 12.76 25.56
C GLU A 141 13.17 11.49 24.70
N THR A 142 12.62 10.39 25.23
CA THR A 142 12.46 9.13 24.49
C THR A 142 11.50 9.28 23.32
N GLU A 143 10.35 9.95 23.51
CA GLU A 143 9.41 10.20 22.41
C GLU A 143 10.05 11.06 21.32
N ARG A 144 10.79 12.11 21.70
CA ARG A 144 11.50 12.97 20.74
C ARG A 144 12.58 12.20 19.96
N ALA A 145 13.28 11.27 20.61
CA ALA A 145 14.24 10.40 19.94
C ALA A 145 13.54 9.46 18.94
N ASN A 146 12.41 8.86 19.35
CA ASN A 146 11.60 8.03 18.46
C ASN A 146 11.10 8.83 17.24
N ASP A 147 10.59 10.04 17.46
CA ASP A 147 10.13 10.92 16.38
C ASP A 147 11.23 11.26 15.38
N LEU A 148 12.45 11.46 15.86
CA LEU A 148 13.60 11.72 15.00
C LEU A 148 13.91 10.50 14.13
N GLU A 149 13.87 9.30 14.71
CA GLU A 149 14.03 8.05 13.96
C GLU A 149 12.90 7.83 12.95
N GLU A 150 11.64 8.01 13.36
CA GLU A 150 10.50 7.94 12.45
C GLU A 150 10.63 8.93 11.28
N SER A 151 11.08 10.16 11.57
CA SER A 151 11.31 11.17 10.55
C SER A 151 12.32 10.70 9.50
N LYS A 152 13.40 10.04 9.92
CA LYS A 152 14.43 9.51 9.00
C LYS A 152 13.85 8.39 8.14
N VAL A 153 13.12 7.45 8.74
CA VAL A 153 12.50 6.33 8.01
C VAL A 153 11.51 6.83 6.96
N TRP A 154 10.65 7.79 7.31
CA TRP A 154 9.72 8.39 6.33
C TRP A 154 10.44 9.16 5.22
N ALA A 155 11.54 9.86 5.54
CA ALA A 155 12.35 10.52 4.52
C ALA A 155 13.00 9.51 3.56
N GLU A 156 13.44 8.35 4.08
CA GLU A 156 13.98 7.25 3.27
C GLU A 156 12.92 6.67 2.32
N VAL A 157 11.71 6.39 2.82
CA VAL A 157 10.57 5.97 1.97
C VAL A 157 10.37 6.93 0.81
N ALA A 158 10.29 8.23 1.09
CA ALA A 158 10.09 9.24 0.07
C ALA A 158 11.26 9.31 -0.93
N SER A 159 12.50 9.16 -0.44
CA SER A 159 13.70 9.18 -1.28
C SER A 159 13.77 7.96 -2.22
N LEU A 160 13.50 6.76 -1.72
CA LEU A 160 13.52 5.53 -2.51
C LEU A 160 12.52 5.64 -3.67
N LEU A 161 11.26 5.95 -3.35
CA LEU A 161 10.21 6.05 -4.36
C LEU A 161 10.46 7.17 -5.37
N LYS A 162 11.02 8.31 -4.96
CA LYS A 162 11.37 9.40 -5.89
C LYS A 162 12.45 8.99 -6.88
N ARG A 163 13.50 8.30 -6.40
CA ARG A 163 14.58 7.80 -7.27
C ARG A 163 14.01 6.83 -8.31
N ASP A 164 13.25 5.85 -7.86
CA ASP A 164 12.58 4.90 -8.75
C ASP A 164 11.68 5.58 -9.78
N ILE A 165 10.94 6.64 -9.41
CA ILE A 165 10.09 7.40 -10.34
C ILE A 165 10.94 8.07 -11.43
N ILE A 166 12.11 8.61 -11.08
CA ILE A 166 13.02 9.27 -12.03
C ILE A 166 13.61 8.23 -12.98
N ASP A 167 14.18 7.15 -12.43
CA ASP A 167 14.86 6.11 -13.22
C ASP A 167 13.90 5.43 -14.21
N ASN A 168 12.65 5.18 -13.82
CA ASN A 168 11.63 4.59 -14.70
C ASN A 168 11.18 5.54 -15.83
N ARG A 169 11.36 6.86 -15.71
CA ARG A 169 11.06 7.82 -16.77
C ARG A 169 12.17 7.88 -17.82
N GLU A 170 13.42 7.70 -17.42
CA GLU A 170 14.58 7.76 -18.32
C GLU A 170 14.74 6.47 -19.16
N GLY A 171 14.30 5.31 -18.65
CA GLY A 171 14.35 4.03 -19.38
C GLY A 171 13.23 3.78 -20.39
N SER A 172 12.37 4.76 -20.66
CA SER A 172 11.24 4.66 -21.61
C SER A 172 11.40 5.53 -22.86
N ALA A 173 12.62 6.04 -23.12
CA ALA A 173 12.97 6.89 -24.26
C ALA A 173 13.75 6.12 -25.35
#